data_AF-A0A950Y3C1-F1
#
_entry.id   AF-A0A950Y3C1-F1
#
_cell.length_a   1.000
_cell.length_b   1.000
_cell.length_c   1.000
_cell.angle_alpha   90.00
_cell.angle_beta   90.00
_cell.angle_gamma   90.00
#
_symmetry.space_group_name_H-M   'P 1'
#
loop_
_entity.id
_entity.type
_entity.pdbx_description
1 polymer ?
#
loop_
_entity_poly.entity_id
_entity_poly.type
_entity_poly.pdbx_seq_one_letter_code
_entity_poly.pdbx_strand_id
1 'polypeptide(L)'
;MRKIAWAAILVLLSKAFGQSPESVPKFEIADVHNSAKTPNPFVRTGPARGGRYEVRTASMLDLVRIAYGMDPDKVLGGPNWLELDRFDVIAKVPADSTPETQKLMLQGLLADRFKLVVHKETKPLPAYVLTAGKSPKLKEADASGETGCKMETASGPPREGVNTLRMMDASGKETAIVLGPGQTVHYICRNMAMAAFAAGLRGMLGAAIGPNPVADETGLKGSWNFDIRYSIQFFTPNGDSGGQISIFDALDKQLGLKLEQKPVPTPVVVVDSVNRTATPNPAGVAEAFPVQPPPTEFEVADVKLTNPDQRFSRFQTQPGGRVNIQGIPMRFLIGRAFSDYGNDQLIGVPKWADTARFDITALAPEGSLSGPMIDQENLATMLRALLKDQFKMTWHTDERTVPAYTLVAAKPKFKKADPESRISCKTAFGPPAAPQGSISLTCENTTMAQLAERLRSLPPGFGAPILDSTGLDGGWDFSLTYSQLASFPNLPRPAAGDGAQPGALPQASDPVAGYSLFEAIEKQLGVKLEKQPRTMPVVVIDHLEQRPIDN
;
A
#
# COMPACT_ATOMS: atom_id res chain seq x y z
N MET A 1 56.39 58.64 35.38
CA MET A 1 56.70 58.90 33.95
C MET A 1 57.17 57.59 33.31
N ARG A 2 56.67 57.33 32.10
CA ARG A 2 56.95 56.28 31.09
C ARG A 2 58.26 55.48 31.18
N LYS A 3 58.17 54.16 30.86
CA LYS A 3 58.83 53.43 29.73
C LYS A 3 58.74 51.91 30.01
N ILE A 4 57.75 51.19 29.47
CA ILE A 4 57.79 50.32 28.26
C ILE A 4 59.05 49.44 28.19
N ALA A 5 58.85 48.17 28.52
CA ALA A 5 59.78 47.05 28.35
C ALA A 5 59.63 46.44 26.95
N TRP A 6 60.76 46.02 26.38
CA TRP A 6 60.84 45.11 25.23
C TRP A 6 60.86 43.67 25.75
N ALA A 7 60.00 42.81 25.20
CA ALA A 7 60.23 41.37 25.16
C ALA A 7 59.43 40.74 24.01
N ALA A 8 60.10 39.88 23.26
CA ALA A 8 59.70 39.24 22.02
C ALA A 8 58.52 38.26 22.17
N ILE A 9 57.75 38.07 21.09
CA ILE A 9 56.82 36.95 20.94
C ILE A 9 57.04 36.27 19.57
N LEU A 10 57.25 34.96 19.66
CA LEU A 10 57.40 33.99 18.57
C LEU A 10 56.25 34.03 17.57
N VAL A 11 56.57 33.93 16.28
CA VAL A 11 55.63 33.58 15.21
C VAL A 11 55.51 32.06 15.15
N LEU A 12 54.36 31.51 15.57
CA LEU A 12 53.94 30.15 15.28
C LEU A 12 52.95 30.18 14.10
N LEU A 13 53.38 29.66 12.95
CA LEU A 13 52.55 29.43 11.76
C LEU A 13 51.51 28.35 12.06
N SER A 14 50.25 28.74 12.22
CA SER A 14 49.12 27.82 12.23
C SER A 14 48.75 27.47 10.79
N LYS A 15 49.04 26.23 10.35
CA LYS A 15 48.40 25.66 9.15
C LYS A 15 46.93 25.40 9.47
N ALA A 16 46.06 26.33 9.09
CA ALA A 16 44.63 26.07 9.02
C ALA A 16 44.38 25.07 7.88
N PHE A 17 43.94 23.85 8.23
CA PHE A 17 43.28 22.97 7.27
C PHE A 17 41.97 23.64 6.87
N GLY A 18 41.93 24.22 5.68
CA GLY A 18 40.66 24.52 5.03
C GLY A 18 39.98 23.19 4.70
N GLN A 19 38.98 22.80 5.48
CA GLN A 19 37.98 21.88 4.96
C GLN A 19 37.26 22.64 3.84
N SER A 20 37.51 22.24 2.59
CA SER A 20 36.65 22.59 1.48
C SER A 20 35.21 22.27 1.88
N PRO A 21 34.22 23.14 1.64
CA PRO A 21 32.83 22.80 1.91
C PRO A 21 32.52 21.51 1.14
N GLU A 22 32.17 20.46 1.88
CA GLU A 22 31.77 19.18 1.33
C GLU A 22 30.61 19.45 0.37
N SER A 23 30.85 19.26 -0.93
CA SER A 23 29.85 19.57 -1.95
C SER A 23 28.63 18.70 -1.70
N VAL A 24 27.48 19.32 -1.42
CA VAL A 24 26.21 18.59 -1.27
C VAL A 24 26.04 17.69 -2.49
N PRO A 25 25.86 16.37 -2.32
CA PRO A 25 25.69 15.46 -3.45
C PRO A 25 24.51 15.91 -4.31
N LYS A 26 24.69 15.93 -5.63
CA LYS A 26 23.63 16.31 -6.59
C LYS A 26 23.49 15.25 -7.68
N PHE A 27 22.28 15.15 -8.23
CA PHE A 27 22.08 14.45 -9.50
C PHE A 27 22.82 15.18 -10.61
N GLU A 28 23.37 14.44 -11.57
CA GLU A 28 24.04 15.01 -12.74
C GLU A 28 23.05 15.79 -13.60
N ILE A 29 21.86 15.22 -13.78
CA ILE A 29 20.71 15.83 -14.43
C ILE A 29 19.43 15.15 -13.92
N ALA A 30 18.35 15.92 -13.79
CA ALA A 30 17.07 15.42 -13.32
C ALA A 30 15.93 16.02 -14.14
N ASP A 31 15.04 15.15 -14.59
CA ASP A 31 13.72 15.46 -15.09
C ASP A 31 12.72 15.42 -13.94
N VAL A 32 11.95 16.49 -13.79
CA VAL A 32 10.84 16.58 -12.84
C VAL A 32 9.61 17.08 -13.57
N HIS A 33 8.55 16.28 -13.57
CA HIS A 33 7.27 16.66 -14.16
C HIS A 33 6.10 16.11 -13.35
N ASN A 34 4.91 16.65 -13.59
CA ASN A 34 3.68 16.08 -13.02
C ASN A 34 3.45 14.69 -13.60
N SER A 35 3.04 13.75 -12.77
CA SER A 35 2.62 12.43 -13.22
C SER A 35 1.28 12.51 -13.95
N ALA A 36 1.07 11.61 -14.91
CA ALA A 36 -0.25 11.40 -15.49
C ALA A 36 -1.27 10.95 -14.41
N LYS A 37 -2.54 11.30 -14.60
CA LYS A 37 -3.62 10.80 -13.73
C LYS A 37 -3.76 9.29 -13.95
N THR A 38 -3.72 8.52 -12.88
CA THR A 38 -3.82 7.06 -12.92
C THR A 38 -4.84 6.55 -11.90
N PRO A 39 -5.62 5.50 -12.20
CA PRO A 39 -6.46 4.82 -11.21
C PRO A 39 -5.65 4.18 -10.07
N ASN A 40 -4.34 4.00 -10.26
CA ASN A 40 -3.44 3.38 -9.30
C ASN A 40 -2.35 4.37 -8.81
N PRO A 41 -2.67 5.23 -7.82
CA PRO A 41 -1.81 6.36 -7.44
C PRO A 41 -0.68 5.98 -6.46
N PHE A 42 -0.26 4.70 -6.42
CA PHE A 42 0.82 4.28 -5.54
C PHE A 42 2.19 4.74 -6.08
N VAL A 43 3.01 5.29 -5.19
CA VAL A 43 4.40 5.66 -5.51
C VAL A 43 5.18 4.43 -5.95
N ARG A 44 5.91 4.56 -7.05
CA ARG A 44 6.80 3.55 -7.59
C ARG A 44 8.23 4.01 -7.39
N THR A 45 9.01 3.22 -6.68
CA THR A 45 10.42 3.48 -6.39
C THR A 45 11.23 2.21 -6.65
N GLY A 46 12.47 2.36 -7.08
CA GLY A 46 13.39 1.25 -7.30
C GLY A 46 14.82 1.67 -6.96
N PRO A 47 15.73 0.71 -6.70
CA PRO A 47 17.15 1.03 -6.58
C PRO A 47 17.65 1.64 -7.88
N ALA A 48 18.58 2.59 -7.79
CA ALA A 48 19.21 3.12 -8.98
C ALA A 48 19.90 2.00 -9.77
N ARG A 49 19.66 1.94 -11.09
CA ARG A 49 20.23 0.92 -11.98
C ARG A 49 20.84 1.59 -13.21
N GLY A 50 22.03 1.15 -13.60
CA GLY A 50 22.73 1.71 -14.77
C GLY A 50 22.91 3.24 -14.69
N GLY A 51 23.16 3.78 -13.49
CA GLY A 51 23.29 5.23 -13.28
C GLY A 51 21.98 6.01 -13.34
N ARG A 52 20.81 5.36 -13.28
CA ARG A 52 19.49 5.99 -13.37
C ARG A 52 18.68 5.78 -12.09
N TYR A 53 18.17 6.87 -11.54
CA TYR A 53 17.31 6.95 -10.36
C TYR A 53 15.90 7.32 -10.80
N GLU A 54 14.88 6.60 -10.31
CA GLU A 54 13.49 6.87 -10.64
C GLU A 54 12.56 6.79 -9.43
N VAL A 55 11.71 7.79 -9.30
CA VAL A 55 10.53 7.78 -8.44
C VAL A 55 9.35 8.27 -9.26
N ARG A 56 8.33 7.44 -9.44
CA ARG A 56 7.14 7.77 -10.25
C ARG A 56 5.88 7.79 -9.41
N THR A 57 4.90 8.59 -9.83
CA THR A 57 3.60 8.71 -9.19
C THR A 57 3.74 9.03 -7.70
N ALA A 58 4.73 9.85 -7.35
CA ALA A 58 5.06 10.18 -5.97
C ALA A 58 4.34 11.44 -5.54
N SER A 59 3.67 11.41 -4.40
CA SER A 59 3.24 12.66 -3.77
C SER A 59 4.45 13.47 -3.30
N MET A 60 4.28 14.77 -3.07
CA MET A 60 5.36 15.55 -2.47
C MET A 60 5.68 15.03 -1.05
N LEU A 61 4.68 14.52 -0.31
CA LEU A 61 4.92 13.79 0.94
C LEU A 61 5.79 12.54 0.74
N ASP A 62 5.56 11.77 -0.33
CA ASP A 62 6.41 10.62 -0.68
C ASP A 62 7.84 11.03 -0.98
N LEU A 63 8.05 12.11 -1.75
CA LEU A 63 9.38 12.59 -2.08
C LEU A 63 10.13 13.05 -0.82
N VAL A 64 9.47 13.79 0.08
CA VAL A 64 10.05 14.22 1.36
C VAL A 64 10.39 13.01 2.23
N ARG A 65 9.47 12.07 2.44
CA ARG A 65 9.73 10.91 3.31
C ARG A 65 10.86 10.03 2.78
N ILE A 66 10.97 9.88 1.46
CA ILE A 66 12.08 9.15 0.81
C ILE A 66 13.39 9.90 1.06
N ALA A 67 13.42 11.21 0.78
CA ALA A 67 14.59 12.06 0.92
C ALA A 67 15.13 12.10 2.36
N TYR A 68 14.25 12.11 3.37
CA TYR A 68 14.63 12.17 4.79
C TYR A 68 14.65 10.80 5.49
N GLY A 69 14.27 9.72 4.79
CA GLY A 69 14.25 8.36 5.34
C GLY A 69 13.29 8.21 6.53
N MET A 70 12.10 8.81 6.45
CA MET A 70 11.12 8.83 7.54
C MET A 70 9.82 8.11 7.15
N ASP A 71 9.09 7.63 8.16
CA ASP A 71 7.70 7.20 7.97
C ASP A 71 6.82 8.41 7.60
N PRO A 72 5.76 8.25 6.79
CA PRO A 72 4.91 9.36 6.39
C PRO A 72 4.27 10.09 7.58
N ASP A 73 3.94 9.39 8.67
CA ASP A 73 3.39 9.98 9.90
C ASP A 73 4.41 10.85 10.68
N LYS A 74 5.69 10.82 10.31
CA LYS A 74 6.77 11.64 10.91
C LYS A 74 7.10 12.88 10.07
N VAL A 75 6.39 13.11 8.98
CA VAL A 75 6.51 14.33 8.17
C VAL A 75 5.28 15.19 8.42
N LEU A 76 5.45 16.34 9.07
CA LEU A 76 4.35 17.23 9.51
C LEU A 76 4.36 18.58 8.76
N GLY A 77 3.31 19.38 8.92
CA GLY A 77 3.22 20.73 8.34
C GLY A 77 2.99 20.78 6.83
N GLY A 78 3.36 21.89 6.20
CA GLY A 78 3.33 22.09 4.76
C GLY A 78 1.92 22.21 4.15
N PRO A 79 1.84 22.59 2.87
CA PRO A 79 0.58 22.92 2.23
C PRO A 79 -0.29 21.69 1.96
N ASN A 80 -1.59 21.93 1.89
CA ASN A 80 -2.64 20.91 1.78
C ASN A 80 -2.53 19.97 0.55
N TRP A 81 -1.81 20.37 -0.50
CA TRP A 81 -1.63 19.59 -1.74
C TRP A 81 -0.52 18.53 -1.65
N LEU A 82 0.28 18.50 -0.56
CA LEU A 82 1.40 17.59 -0.36
C LEU A 82 1.07 16.12 -0.64
N GLU A 83 -0.15 15.69 -0.31
CA GLU A 83 -0.64 14.31 -0.47
C GLU A 83 -1.47 14.09 -1.74
N LEU A 84 -1.71 15.13 -2.55
CA LEU A 84 -2.61 15.09 -3.70
C LEU A 84 -1.87 15.07 -5.03
N ASP A 85 -1.02 16.06 -5.25
CA ASP A 85 -0.31 16.21 -6.51
C ASP A 85 0.73 15.09 -6.61
N ARG A 86 0.96 14.60 -7.82
CA ARG A 86 1.88 13.50 -8.10
C ARG A 86 2.94 13.94 -9.09
N PHE A 87 4.17 13.55 -8.83
CA PHE A 87 5.33 13.90 -9.61
C PHE A 87 6.12 12.65 -9.97
N ASP A 88 6.73 12.71 -11.15
CA ASP A 88 7.77 11.79 -11.56
C ASP A 88 9.11 12.50 -11.46
N VAL A 89 10.09 11.82 -10.89
CA VAL A 89 11.48 12.24 -10.77
C VAL A 89 12.34 11.18 -11.43
N ILE A 90 12.99 11.55 -12.52
CA ILE A 90 13.93 10.70 -13.26
C ILE A 90 15.27 11.42 -13.25
N ALA A 91 16.32 10.78 -12.74
CA ALA A 91 17.60 11.43 -12.57
C ALA A 91 18.79 10.52 -12.92
N LYS A 92 19.90 11.13 -13.34
CA LYS A 92 21.19 10.44 -13.47
C LYS A 92 21.95 10.55 -12.16
N VAL A 93 22.44 9.41 -11.69
CA VAL A 93 23.26 9.30 -10.49
C VAL A 93 24.67 8.81 -10.83
N PRO A 94 25.69 9.29 -10.11
CA PRO A 94 27.03 8.71 -10.16
C PRO A 94 27.00 7.20 -9.87
N ALA A 95 27.85 6.43 -10.55
CA ALA A 95 27.88 4.97 -10.52
C ALA A 95 28.01 4.38 -9.09
N ASP A 96 28.72 5.07 -8.20
CA ASP A 96 28.99 4.62 -6.83
C ASP A 96 28.03 5.24 -5.78
N SER A 97 26.90 5.80 -6.23
CA SER A 97 25.94 6.45 -5.32
C SER A 97 25.25 5.44 -4.40
N THR A 98 25.50 5.57 -3.09
CA THR A 98 24.80 4.77 -2.07
C THR A 98 23.35 5.23 -1.90
N PRO A 99 22.44 4.40 -1.35
CA PRO A 99 21.07 4.83 -1.03
C PRO A 99 21.03 6.08 -0.13
N GLU A 100 21.96 6.20 0.83
CA GLU A 100 22.09 7.36 1.71
C GLU A 100 22.50 8.60 0.93
N THR A 101 23.41 8.46 -0.03
CA THR A 101 23.84 9.55 -0.91
C THR A 101 22.70 9.99 -1.83
N GLN A 102 21.93 9.05 -2.38
CA GLN A 102 20.76 9.33 -3.22
C GLN A 102 19.67 10.10 -2.46
N LYS A 103 19.47 9.80 -1.17
CA LYS A 103 18.58 10.58 -0.30
C LYS A 103 19.02 12.03 -0.19
N LEU A 104 20.32 12.28 -0.01
CA LEU A 104 20.88 13.65 0.02
C LEU A 104 20.74 14.36 -1.34
N MET A 105 20.95 13.66 -2.46
CA MET A 105 20.71 14.19 -3.80
C MET A 105 19.25 14.60 -4.00
N LEU A 106 18.31 13.78 -3.52
CA LEU A 106 16.88 14.10 -3.56
C LEU A 106 16.54 15.28 -2.66
N GLN A 107 17.11 15.40 -1.46
CA GLN A 107 16.94 16.59 -0.61
C GLN A 107 17.38 17.87 -1.36
N GLY A 108 18.56 17.82 -1.99
CA GLY A 108 19.07 18.93 -2.80
C GLY A 108 18.17 19.25 -3.99
N LEU A 109 17.67 18.24 -4.70
CA LEU A 109 16.72 18.42 -5.80
C LEU A 109 15.42 19.08 -5.33
N LEU A 110 14.82 18.64 -4.23
CA LEU A 110 13.57 19.22 -3.73
C LEU A 110 13.76 20.67 -3.25
N ALA A 111 14.89 20.96 -2.59
CA ALA A 111 15.25 22.33 -2.19
C ALA A 111 15.46 23.23 -3.42
N ASP A 112 16.20 22.76 -4.44
CA ASP A 112 16.51 23.56 -5.62
C ASP A 112 15.27 23.76 -6.51
N ARG A 113 14.52 22.69 -6.77
CA ARG A 113 13.46 22.64 -7.79
C ARG A 113 12.11 23.12 -7.28
N PHE A 114 11.76 22.73 -6.06
CA PHE A 114 10.48 23.07 -5.42
C PHE A 114 10.63 24.09 -4.29
N LYS A 115 11.85 24.58 -4.00
CA LYS A 115 12.08 25.51 -2.88
C LYS A 115 11.61 24.93 -1.55
N LEU A 116 11.75 23.62 -1.38
CA LEU A 116 11.39 22.92 -0.15
C LEU A 116 12.24 23.47 1.01
N VAL A 117 11.55 23.92 2.05
CA VAL A 117 12.13 24.29 3.35
C VAL A 117 11.54 23.38 4.41
N VAL A 118 12.42 22.77 5.20
CA VAL A 118 12.02 21.94 6.33
C VAL A 118 12.88 22.23 7.54
N HIS A 119 12.35 21.94 8.72
CA HIS A 119 13.13 21.85 9.95
C HIS A 119 12.85 20.54 10.69
N LYS A 120 13.76 20.19 11.61
CA LYS A 120 13.59 19.03 12.49
C LYS A 120 13.02 19.51 13.82
N GLU A 121 12.05 18.78 14.34
CA GLU A 121 11.43 19.04 15.63
C GLU A 121 11.20 17.71 16.35
N THR A 122 10.95 17.75 17.66
CA THR A 122 10.46 16.59 18.42
C THR A 122 9.03 16.88 18.85
N LYS A 123 8.07 16.09 18.38
CA LYS A 123 6.65 16.23 18.76
C LYS A 123 6.12 15.02 19.50
N PRO A 124 5.17 15.19 20.44
CA PRO A 124 4.47 14.07 21.04
C PRO A 124 3.53 13.44 20.00
N LEU A 125 3.92 12.31 19.43
CA LEU A 125 3.10 11.54 18.49
C LEU A 125 2.54 10.28 19.15
N PRO A 126 1.33 9.81 18.76
CA PRO A 126 0.81 8.55 19.27
C PRO A 126 1.72 7.39 18.89
N ALA A 127 2.28 6.71 19.89
CA ALA A 127 3.03 5.47 19.74
C ALA A 127 2.48 4.43 20.73
N TYR A 128 2.73 3.16 20.45
CA TYR A 128 2.53 2.13 21.47
C TYR A 128 3.78 2.04 22.33
N VAL A 129 3.59 1.94 23.64
CA VAL A 129 4.66 1.75 24.61
C VAL A 129 4.49 0.37 25.21
N LEU A 130 5.51 -0.48 25.03
CA LEU A 130 5.60 -1.80 25.64
C LEU A 130 6.27 -1.67 27.01
N THR A 131 5.59 -2.03 28.07
CA THR A 131 6.08 -1.95 29.46
C THR A 131 6.02 -3.32 30.13
N ALA A 132 6.90 -3.53 31.10
CA ALA A 132 6.87 -4.73 31.93
C ALA A 132 5.84 -4.57 33.07
N GLY A 133 4.99 -5.57 33.26
CA GLY A 133 4.15 -5.70 34.45
C GLY A 133 4.98 -6.06 35.68
N LYS A 134 4.31 -6.19 36.85
CA LYS A 134 4.97 -6.51 38.12
C LYS A 134 5.70 -7.86 38.13
N SER A 135 5.30 -8.78 37.25
CA SER A 135 5.89 -10.11 37.15
C SER A 135 5.92 -10.56 35.69
N PRO A 136 6.93 -10.14 34.92
CA PRO A 136 7.12 -10.58 33.55
C PRO A 136 7.31 -12.10 33.51
N LYS A 137 6.58 -12.77 32.61
CA LYS A 137 6.58 -14.23 32.45
C LYS A 137 7.48 -14.64 31.28
N LEU A 138 8.73 -14.21 31.35
CA LEU A 138 9.74 -14.44 30.31
C LEU A 138 10.87 -15.29 30.89
N LYS A 139 11.48 -16.14 30.06
CA LYS A 139 12.68 -16.90 30.45
C LYS A 139 13.90 -16.20 29.90
N GLU A 140 14.93 -16.00 30.72
CA GLU A 140 16.21 -15.48 30.23
C GLU A 140 16.81 -16.44 29.20
N ALA A 141 17.52 -15.90 28.22
CA ALA A 141 18.19 -16.68 27.18
C ALA A 141 19.70 -16.65 27.39
N ASP A 142 20.36 -17.79 27.16
CA ASP A 142 21.81 -17.96 27.35
C ASP A 142 22.65 -17.32 26.22
N ALA A 143 22.07 -16.36 25.47
CA ALA A 143 22.63 -15.66 24.31
C ALA A 143 23.20 -16.55 23.17
N SER A 144 23.01 -17.86 23.23
CA SER A 144 23.45 -18.83 22.21
C SER A 144 22.25 -19.39 21.45
N GLY A 145 22.31 -19.37 20.11
CA GLY A 145 21.26 -19.88 19.23
C GLY A 145 20.66 -18.86 18.28
N GLU A 146 19.70 -19.31 17.48
CA GLU A 146 19.03 -18.50 16.46
C GLU A 146 18.09 -17.47 17.10
N THR A 147 18.29 -16.19 16.79
CA THR A 147 17.44 -15.08 17.26
C THR A 147 16.23 -14.90 16.35
N GLY A 148 15.05 -14.78 16.94
CA GLY A 148 13.86 -14.38 16.22
C GLY A 148 12.57 -14.96 16.77
N CYS A 149 11.46 -14.47 16.23
CA CYS A 149 10.13 -15.01 16.46
C CYS A 149 9.68 -15.78 15.20
N LYS A 150 9.38 -17.06 15.35
CA LYS A 150 8.90 -17.91 14.25
C LYS A 150 7.49 -18.39 14.54
N MET A 151 6.64 -18.40 13.53
CA MET A 151 5.31 -19.00 13.63
C MET A 151 5.43 -20.52 13.68
N GLU A 152 4.54 -21.15 14.43
CA GLU A 152 4.36 -22.61 14.39
C GLU A 152 3.78 -23.03 13.03
N THR A 153 4.51 -23.88 12.32
CA THR A 153 4.13 -24.38 10.99
C THR A 153 3.92 -25.88 11.00
N ALA A 154 2.96 -26.37 10.24
CA ALA A 154 2.76 -27.79 10.01
C ALA A 154 3.72 -28.29 8.92
N SER A 155 4.38 -29.41 9.20
CA SER A 155 5.20 -30.16 8.23
C SER A 155 4.54 -31.51 7.93
N GLY A 156 4.38 -31.84 6.64
CA GLY A 156 3.78 -33.09 6.17
C GLY A 156 2.36 -32.93 5.60
N PRO A 157 1.68 -34.04 5.22
CA PRO A 157 0.33 -34.00 4.67
C PRO A 157 -0.70 -33.46 5.68
N PRO A 158 -1.85 -32.95 5.22
CA PRO A 158 -2.92 -32.46 6.10
C PRO A 158 -3.29 -33.50 7.14
N ARG A 159 -3.16 -33.14 8.43
CA ARG A 159 -3.61 -33.99 9.53
C ARG A 159 -5.05 -33.63 9.86
N GLU A 160 -5.89 -34.65 9.98
CA GLU A 160 -7.28 -34.50 10.38
C GLU A 160 -7.37 -33.80 11.75
N GLY A 161 -8.23 -32.77 11.86
CA GLY A 161 -8.39 -31.98 13.09
C GLY A 161 -7.39 -30.83 13.30
N VAL A 162 -6.40 -30.62 12.41
CA VAL A 162 -5.48 -29.46 12.49
C VAL A 162 -5.91 -28.39 11.49
N ASN A 163 -6.39 -27.26 11.98
CA ASN A 163 -6.68 -26.10 11.14
C ASN A 163 -5.36 -25.44 10.69
N THR A 164 -5.19 -25.20 9.39
CA THR A 164 -3.98 -24.57 8.85
C THR A 164 -4.29 -23.43 7.90
N LEU A 165 -3.54 -22.33 8.01
CA LEU A 165 -3.53 -21.24 7.04
C LEU A 165 -2.35 -21.43 6.11
N ARG A 166 -2.63 -21.68 4.83
CA ARG A 166 -1.60 -21.82 3.79
C ARG A 166 -1.27 -20.47 3.20
N MET A 167 -0.01 -20.06 3.28
CA MET A 167 0.50 -18.84 2.67
C MET A 167 1.73 -19.14 1.82
N MET A 168 1.93 -18.36 0.77
CA MET A 168 3.15 -18.40 -0.02
C MET A 168 4.12 -17.35 0.52
N ASP A 169 5.38 -17.71 0.76
CA ASP A 169 6.41 -16.73 1.04
C ASP A 169 6.86 -15.99 -0.23
N ALA A 170 7.72 -14.98 -0.08
CA ALA A 170 8.22 -14.18 -1.20
C ALA A 170 9.03 -14.99 -2.24
N SER A 171 9.50 -16.19 -1.89
CA SER A 171 10.19 -17.12 -2.79
C SER A 171 9.23 -18.06 -3.52
N GLY A 172 7.94 -18.01 -3.19
CA GLY A 172 6.91 -18.89 -3.74
C GLY A 172 6.83 -20.25 -3.06
N LYS A 173 7.43 -20.42 -1.87
CA LYS A 173 7.30 -21.63 -1.08
C LYS A 173 6.02 -21.58 -0.24
N GLU A 174 5.23 -22.64 -0.32
CA GLU A 174 4.02 -22.79 0.48
C GLU A 174 4.40 -23.11 1.94
N THR A 175 3.83 -22.34 2.87
CA THR A 175 3.99 -22.50 4.31
C THR A 175 2.62 -22.71 4.92
N ALA A 176 2.43 -23.81 5.65
CA ALA A 176 1.19 -24.10 6.36
C ALA A 176 1.32 -23.66 7.82
N ILE A 177 0.71 -22.54 8.18
CA ILE A 177 0.68 -22.03 9.56
C ILE A 177 -0.36 -22.81 10.35
N VAL A 178 0.00 -23.31 11.53
CA VAL A 178 -0.94 -23.99 12.42
C VAL A 178 -1.82 -22.97 13.12
N LEU A 179 -3.13 -23.16 13.05
CA LEU A 179 -4.12 -22.35 13.75
C LEU A 179 -4.73 -23.15 14.89
N GLY A 180 -4.60 -22.61 16.11
CA GLY A 180 -5.28 -23.14 17.28
C GLY A 180 -6.75 -22.72 17.36
N PRO A 181 -7.47 -23.16 18.41
CA PRO A 181 -8.81 -22.68 18.74
C PRO A 181 -8.88 -21.15 18.75
N GLY A 182 -10.02 -20.58 18.33
CA GLY A 182 -10.20 -19.13 18.22
C GLY A 182 -9.32 -18.47 17.15
N GLN A 183 -8.88 -19.24 16.14
CA GLN A 183 -7.95 -18.80 15.08
C GLN A 183 -6.64 -18.25 15.67
N THR A 184 -6.08 -18.92 16.68
CA THR A 184 -4.86 -18.44 17.32
C THR A 184 -3.62 -18.81 16.52
N VAL A 185 -2.77 -17.82 16.21
CA VAL A 185 -1.40 -18.06 15.78
C VAL A 185 -0.49 -18.22 16.98
N HIS A 186 0.51 -19.07 16.85
CA HIS A 186 1.52 -19.30 17.87
C HIS A 186 2.89 -18.85 17.38
N TYR A 187 3.46 -17.88 18.08
CA TYR A 187 4.83 -17.43 17.85
C TYR A 187 5.75 -17.98 18.93
N ILE A 188 6.86 -18.55 18.47
CA ILE A 188 7.93 -19.10 19.27
C ILE A 188 9.11 -18.14 19.14
N CYS A 189 9.36 -17.34 20.18
CA CYS A 189 10.41 -16.32 20.20
C CYS A 189 11.61 -16.80 21.01
N ARG A 190 12.78 -16.80 20.38
CA ARG A 190 14.03 -17.26 21.00
C ARG A 190 15.11 -16.20 20.89
N ASN A 191 15.90 -16.07 21.96
CA ASN A 191 17.00 -15.12 22.08
C ASN A 191 16.63 -13.68 21.66
N MET A 192 15.48 -13.18 22.14
CA MET A 192 14.91 -11.89 21.73
C MET A 192 15.17 -10.78 22.75
N ALA A 193 15.85 -9.71 22.34
CA ALA A 193 15.86 -8.46 23.09
C ALA A 193 14.50 -7.76 23.00
N MET A 194 14.04 -7.13 24.08
CA MET A 194 12.73 -6.44 24.10
C MET A 194 12.63 -5.32 23.07
N ALA A 195 13.71 -4.57 22.83
CA ALA A 195 13.76 -3.55 21.79
C ALA A 195 13.54 -4.13 20.38
N ALA A 196 14.12 -5.28 20.08
CA ALA A 196 13.92 -5.97 18.80
C ALA A 196 12.51 -6.56 18.69
N PHE A 197 11.95 -7.08 19.79
CA PHE A 197 10.57 -7.57 19.81
C PHE A 197 9.58 -6.43 19.58
N ALA A 198 9.74 -5.28 20.24
CA ALA A 198 8.92 -4.09 20.03
C ALA A 198 8.97 -3.63 18.56
N ALA A 199 10.17 -3.51 17.99
CA ALA A 199 10.35 -3.14 16.58
C ALA A 199 9.67 -4.13 15.61
N GLY A 200 9.67 -5.43 15.92
CA GLY A 200 9.07 -6.48 15.10
C GLY A 200 7.57 -6.70 15.32
N LEU A 201 7.00 -6.24 16.44
CA LEU A 201 5.63 -6.56 16.86
C LEU A 201 4.57 -6.21 15.81
N ARG A 202 4.72 -5.04 15.18
CA ARG A 202 3.81 -4.57 14.11
C ARG A 202 3.82 -5.47 12.87
N GLY A 203 4.95 -6.12 12.59
CA GLY A 203 5.12 -7.01 11.44
C GLY A 203 4.56 -8.42 11.66
N MET A 204 4.18 -8.77 12.90
CA MET A 204 3.64 -10.10 13.18
C MET A 204 2.22 -10.26 12.64
N LEU A 205 1.98 -11.40 11.98
CA LEU A 205 0.68 -11.77 11.43
C LEU A 205 -0.43 -11.64 12.50
N GLY A 206 -1.47 -10.88 12.19
CA GLY A 206 -2.65 -10.72 13.05
C GLY A 206 -2.48 -9.78 14.25
N ALA A 207 -1.32 -9.15 14.47
CA ALA A 207 -1.14 -8.24 15.60
C ALA A 207 -2.08 -7.02 15.53
N ALA A 208 -2.37 -6.53 14.31
CA ALA A 208 -3.39 -5.51 14.03
C ALA A 208 -3.28 -4.20 14.85
N ILE A 209 -2.10 -3.86 15.37
CA ILE A 209 -1.84 -2.65 16.18
C ILE A 209 -1.69 -1.36 15.36
N GLY A 210 -2.19 -1.32 14.12
CA GLY A 210 -2.15 -0.12 13.28
C GLY A 210 -0.74 0.34 12.85
N PRO A 211 -0.58 1.59 12.39
CA PRO A 211 0.67 2.10 11.83
C PRO A 211 1.67 2.60 12.87
N ASN A 212 1.23 2.86 14.10
CA ASN A 212 2.05 3.53 15.11
C ASN A 212 3.25 2.65 15.53
N PRO A 213 4.44 3.24 15.74
CA PRO A 213 5.60 2.51 16.19
C PRO A 213 5.40 1.98 17.62
N VAL A 214 6.17 0.95 17.98
CA VAL A 214 6.19 0.40 19.34
C VAL A 214 7.53 0.74 19.98
N ALA A 215 7.50 1.51 21.06
CA ALA A 215 8.65 1.81 21.91
C ALA A 215 8.80 0.75 23.01
N ASP A 216 10.04 0.32 23.27
CA ASP A 216 10.37 -0.54 24.41
C ASP A 216 10.68 0.33 25.63
N GLU A 217 9.81 0.27 26.63
CA GLU A 217 10.00 0.82 27.98
C GLU A 217 9.85 -0.27 29.04
N THR A 218 10.16 -1.52 28.68
CA THR A 218 10.07 -2.64 29.61
C THR A 218 11.12 -2.57 30.71
N GLY A 219 12.27 -1.94 30.42
CA GLY A 219 13.45 -1.93 31.30
C GLY A 219 14.14 -3.30 31.41
N LEU A 220 13.68 -4.31 30.65
CA LEU A 220 14.23 -5.65 30.67
C LEU A 220 15.50 -5.72 29.84
N LYS A 221 16.63 -5.92 30.51
CA LYS A 221 17.95 -6.09 29.86
C LYS A 221 18.15 -7.54 29.42
N GLY A 222 19.04 -7.75 28.46
CA GLY A 222 19.37 -9.09 27.95
C GLY A 222 18.40 -9.62 26.90
N SER A 223 18.49 -10.91 26.64
CA SER A 223 17.66 -11.62 25.66
C SER A 223 16.73 -12.61 26.35
N TRP A 224 15.55 -12.82 25.77
CA TRP A 224 14.48 -13.59 26.37
C TRP A 224 13.93 -14.65 25.43
N ASN A 225 13.50 -15.76 26.01
CA ASN A 225 12.77 -16.86 25.39
C ASN A 225 11.32 -16.83 25.89
N PHE A 226 10.38 -16.79 24.97
CA PHE A 226 8.96 -16.80 25.28
C PHE A 226 8.14 -17.25 24.07
N ASP A 227 6.93 -17.70 24.36
CA ASP A 227 5.95 -18.10 23.36
C ASP A 227 4.71 -17.23 23.56
N ILE A 228 4.08 -16.79 22.46
CA ILE A 228 2.87 -15.99 22.53
C ILE A 228 1.82 -16.51 21.54
N ARG A 229 0.58 -16.63 22.03
CA ARG A 229 -0.57 -17.04 21.22
C ARG A 229 -1.62 -15.95 21.18
N TYR A 230 -2.07 -15.57 20.00
CA TYR A 230 -3.15 -14.60 19.85
C TYR A 230 -3.96 -14.84 18.58
N SER A 231 -5.20 -14.38 18.56
CA SER A 231 -6.10 -14.59 17.45
C SER A 231 -5.70 -13.74 16.27
N ILE A 232 -5.59 -14.35 15.08
CA ILE A 232 -5.49 -13.58 13.84
C ILE A 232 -6.83 -12.95 13.53
N GLN A 233 -6.82 -11.64 13.38
CA GLN A 233 -7.99 -10.92 12.91
C GLN A 233 -7.95 -10.86 11.39
N PHE A 234 -8.37 -11.95 10.75
CA PHE A 234 -8.71 -11.93 9.32
C PHE A 234 -10.19 -11.57 9.15
N PHE A 235 -10.56 -11.16 7.93
CA PHE A 235 -11.94 -11.27 7.45
C PHE A 235 -12.35 -12.74 7.43
N THR A 236 -12.77 -13.29 8.57
CA THR A 236 -13.33 -14.64 8.62
C THR A 236 -14.84 -14.56 8.51
N PRO A 237 -15.47 -15.16 7.49
CA PRO A 237 -16.93 -15.26 7.36
C PRO A 237 -17.57 -16.12 8.46
N ASN A 238 -16.76 -16.87 9.21
CA ASN A 238 -17.20 -17.79 10.24
C ASN A 238 -17.19 -17.06 11.57
N GLY A 239 -18.36 -16.56 11.94
CA GLY A 239 -18.64 -16.07 13.27
C GLY A 239 -18.62 -17.23 14.25
N ASP A 240 -17.60 -17.26 15.09
CA ASP A 240 -17.79 -17.70 16.46
C ASP A 240 -16.87 -16.86 17.35
N SER A 241 -17.48 -16.06 18.22
CA SER A 241 -16.77 -15.08 19.08
C SER A 241 -16.25 -15.71 20.37
N GLY A 242 -16.39 -17.03 20.53
CA GLY A 242 -15.88 -17.77 21.68
C GLY A 242 -14.38 -18.04 21.58
N GLY A 243 -13.59 -17.49 22.51
CA GLY A 243 -12.18 -17.87 22.68
C GLY A 243 -11.16 -17.05 21.89
N GLN A 244 -11.53 -15.90 21.31
CA GLN A 244 -10.56 -14.98 20.71
C GLN A 244 -9.77 -14.22 21.79
N ILE A 245 -8.46 -14.06 21.58
CA ILE A 245 -7.58 -13.27 22.45
C ILE A 245 -6.81 -12.25 21.61
N SER A 246 -6.95 -10.96 21.97
CA SER A 246 -6.25 -9.87 21.31
C SER A 246 -4.74 -9.92 21.59
N ILE A 247 -3.93 -9.28 20.76
CA ILE A 247 -2.49 -9.15 21.05
C ILE A 247 -2.23 -8.42 22.38
N PHE A 248 -3.07 -7.44 22.74
CA PHE A 248 -2.98 -6.69 23.99
C PHE A 248 -3.20 -7.61 25.20
N ASP A 249 -4.26 -8.41 25.15
CA ASP A 249 -4.56 -9.40 26.18
C ASP A 249 -3.51 -10.50 26.25
N ALA A 250 -2.99 -10.95 25.11
CA ALA A 250 -1.97 -11.99 25.05
C ALA A 250 -0.66 -11.51 25.69
N LEU A 251 -0.21 -10.29 25.38
CA LEU A 251 0.96 -9.67 26.01
C LEU A 251 0.78 -9.60 27.53
N ASP A 252 -0.37 -9.12 28.01
CA ASP A 252 -0.61 -8.94 29.45
C ASP A 252 -0.73 -10.28 30.17
N LYS A 253 -1.61 -11.17 29.70
CA LYS A 253 -1.96 -12.41 30.39
C LYS A 253 -0.87 -13.49 30.28
N GLN A 254 -0.23 -13.61 29.12
CA GLN A 254 0.76 -14.68 28.85
C GLN A 254 2.18 -14.25 29.17
N LEU A 255 2.57 -13.01 28.83
CA LEU A 255 3.94 -12.53 29.01
C LEU A 255 4.09 -11.57 30.20
N GLY A 256 3.00 -11.07 30.78
CA GLY A 256 3.07 -10.05 31.82
C GLY A 256 3.59 -8.71 31.29
N LEU A 257 3.41 -8.44 29.99
CA LEU A 257 3.81 -7.20 29.33
C LEU A 257 2.56 -6.40 28.95
N LYS A 258 2.61 -5.07 29.07
CA LYS A 258 1.51 -4.19 28.68
C LYS A 258 1.87 -3.37 27.47
N LEU A 259 0.93 -3.27 26.53
CA LEU A 259 1.04 -2.43 25.35
C LEU A 259 -0.02 -1.33 25.44
N GLU A 260 0.40 -0.08 25.57
CA GLU A 260 -0.50 1.06 25.73
C GLU A 260 -0.17 2.15 24.72
N GLN A 261 -1.20 2.75 24.11
CA GLN A 261 -0.98 3.90 23.24
C GLN A 261 -0.78 5.16 24.07
N LYS A 262 0.36 5.83 23.92
CA LYS A 262 0.69 7.08 24.61
C LYS A 262 1.38 8.05 23.66
N PRO A 263 1.28 9.37 23.90
CA PRO A 263 2.12 10.33 23.19
C PRO A 263 3.59 10.12 23.57
N VAL A 264 4.45 9.84 22.59
CA VAL A 264 5.89 9.64 22.79
C VAL A 264 6.66 10.74 22.04
N PRO A 265 7.66 11.38 22.67
CA PRO A 265 8.54 12.34 21.99
C PRO A 265 9.21 11.70 20.78
N THR A 266 8.79 12.11 19.58
CA THR A 266 9.21 11.51 18.31
C THR A 266 9.89 12.56 17.45
N PRO A 267 11.11 12.31 16.94
CA PRO A 267 11.74 13.17 15.94
C PRO A 267 10.90 13.19 14.66
N VAL A 268 10.60 14.40 14.18
CA VAL A 268 9.83 14.65 12.97
C VAL A 268 10.55 15.62 12.04
N VAL A 269 10.19 15.58 10.77
CA VAL A 269 10.51 16.64 9.80
C VAL A 269 9.25 17.45 9.57
N VAL A 270 9.34 18.75 9.82
CA VAL A 270 8.25 19.69 9.56
C VAL A 270 8.53 20.40 8.25
N VAL A 271 7.60 20.31 7.30
CA VAL A 271 7.64 21.08 6.06
C VAL A 271 7.14 22.49 6.35
N ASP A 272 8.03 23.48 6.24
CA ASP A 272 7.70 24.88 6.45
C ASP A 272 7.06 25.48 5.19
N SER A 273 7.67 25.22 4.04
CA SER A 273 7.16 25.68 2.76
C SER A 273 7.68 24.81 1.62
N VAL A 274 6.90 24.77 0.54
CA VAL A 274 7.27 24.12 -0.72
C VAL A 274 6.39 24.70 -1.82
N ASN A 275 6.98 24.94 -2.99
CA ASN A 275 6.24 25.41 -4.16
C ASN A 275 5.50 24.24 -4.80
N ARG A 276 4.27 24.50 -5.26
CA ARG A 276 3.44 23.49 -5.94
C ARG A 276 4.01 23.07 -7.29
N THR A 277 4.61 24.02 -8.01
CA THR A 277 5.20 23.79 -9.33
C THR A 277 6.72 23.82 -9.23
N ALA A 278 7.37 22.80 -9.79
CA ALA A 278 8.82 22.79 -9.94
C ALA A 278 9.27 23.90 -10.88
N THR A 279 10.49 24.41 -10.67
CA THR A 279 11.17 25.26 -11.66
C THR A 279 11.35 24.51 -13.00
N PRO A 280 11.59 25.18 -14.14
CA PRO A 280 11.75 24.50 -15.44
C PRO A 280 12.96 23.57 -15.49
N ASN A 281 12.85 22.41 -16.16
CA ASN A 281 13.95 21.46 -16.30
C ASN A 281 15.20 22.09 -16.95
N PRO A 282 16.41 21.67 -16.56
CA PRO A 282 17.63 22.14 -17.21
C PRO A 282 17.67 21.70 -18.68
N ALA A 283 18.41 22.44 -19.50
CA ALA A 283 18.70 22.03 -20.88
C ALA A 283 19.42 20.66 -20.89
N GLY A 284 19.19 19.84 -21.92
CA GLY A 284 19.79 18.51 -22.04
C GLY A 284 18.96 17.37 -21.44
N VAL A 285 17.81 17.65 -20.79
CA VAL A 285 16.96 16.62 -20.16
C VAL A 285 16.38 15.66 -21.19
N ALA A 286 15.89 16.16 -22.33
CA ALA A 286 15.32 15.32 -23.38
C ALA A 286 16.36 14.37 -24.01
N GLU A 287 17.60 14.84 -24.15
CA GLU A 287 18.73 14.05 -24.64
C GLU A 287 19.24 13.07 -23.59
N ALA A 288 19.21 13.45 -22.30
CA ALA A 288 19.63 12.61 -21.20
C ALA A 288 18.64 11.48 -20.89
N PHE A 289 17.36 11.73 -21.12
CA PHE A 289 16.25 10.80 -20.90
C PHE A 289 15.34 10.76 -22.14
N PRO A 290 15.81 10.17 -23.26
CA PRO A 290 14.98 10.03 -24.44
C PRO A 290 13.73 9.20 -24.08
N VAL A 291 12.56 9.70 -24.47
CA VAL A 291 11.30 8.97 -24.32
C VAL A 291 11.39 7.73 -25.21
N GLN A 292 11.62 6.58 -24.59
CA GLN A 292 11.56 5.29 -25.29
C GLN A 292 10.08 5.02 -25.60
N PRO A 293 9.72 4.60 -26.83
CA PRO A 293 8.37 4.16 -27.09
C PRO A 293 8.03 3.01 -26.13
N PRO A 294 6.85 3.03 -25.49
CA PRO A 294 6.48 1.95 -24.59
C PRO A 294 6.48 0.64 -25.39
N PRO A 295 7.10 -0.42 -24.85
CA PRO A 295 7.08 -1.72 -25.50
C PRO A 295 5.63 -2.18 -25.66
N THR A 296 5.26 -2.48 -26.89
CA THR A 296 3.88 -2.83 -27.23
C THR A 296 3.60 -4.32 -27.05
N GLU A 297 4.64 -5.15 -26.98
CA GLU A 297 4.54 -6.60 -27.08
C GLU A 297 5.47 -7.30 -26.07
N PHE A 298 5.14 -8.53 -25.72
CA PHE A 298 6.07 -9.42 -25.02
C PHE A 298 7.13 -9.93 -25.99
N GLU A 299 8.38 -10.06 -25.55
CA GLU A 299 9.44 -10.69 -26.35
C GLU A 299 9.11 -12.13 -26.68
N VAL A 300 8.53 -12.83 -25.70
CA VAL A 300 8.03 -14.21 -25.83
C VAL A 300 6.74 -14.31 -25.04
N ALA A 301 5.72 -14.93 -25.61
CA ALA A 301 4.51 -15.29 -24.89
C ALA A 301 4.00 -16.65 -25.35
N ASP A 302 3.66 -17.51 -24.40
CA ASP A 302 2.96 -18.77 -24.59
C ASP A 302 1.60 -18.66 -23.92
N VAL A 303 0.54 -18.97 -24.67
CA VAL A 303 -0.85 -18.87 -24.20
C VAL A 303 -1.51 -20.23 -24.36
N LYS A 304 -2.11 -20.73 -23.27
CA LYS A 304 -2.78 -22.03 -23.23
C LYS A 304 -4.11 -21.93 -22.52
N LEU A 305 -5.05 -22.78 -22.91
CA LEU A 305 -6.24 -23.01 -22.11
C LEU A 305 -5.84 -23.69 -20.81
N THR A 306 -6.33 -23.19 -19.67
CA THR A 306 -6.02 -23.76 -18.37
C THR A 306 -6.56 -25.19 -18.25
N ASN A 307 -5.80 -26.06 -17.60
CA ASN A 307 -6.27 -27.39 -17.21
C ASN A 307 -7.58 -27.31 -16.37
N PRO A 308 -8.67 -28.01 -16.73
CA PRO A 308 -9.92 -28.02 -15.97
C PRO A 308 -9.79 -28.44 -14.50
N ASP A 309 -8.75 -29.21 -14.14
CA ASP A 309 -8.48 -29.63 -12.77
C ASP A 309 -7.79 -28.55 -11.92
N GLN A 310 -7.30 -27.48 -12.55
CA GLN A 310 -6.66 -26.40 -11.83
C GLN A 310 -7.68 -25.59 -11.02
N ARG A 311 -7.54 -25.63 -9.69
CA ARG A 311 -8.46 -24.97 -8.76
C ARG A 311 -8.07 -23.54 -8.41
N PHE A 312 -6.82 -23.16 -8.63
CA PHE A 312 -6.27 -21.88 -8.19
C PHE A 312 -5.89 -20.98 -9.37
N SER A 313 -6.22 -19.70 -9.22
CA SER A 313 -5.77 -18.64 -10.10
C SER A 313 -4.47 -18.03 -9.58
N ARG A 314 -3.55 -17.71 -10.48
CA ARG A 314 -2.31 -17.01 -10.18
C ARG A 314 -2.11 -15.91 -11.21
N PHE A 315 -1.74 -14.71 -10.77
CA PHE A 315 -1.29 -13.64 -11.63
C PHE A 315 -0.03 -13.06 -11.00
N GLN A 316 1.14 -13.37 -11.56
CA GLN A 316 2.42 -12.99 -11.00
C GLN A 316 3.27 -12.30 -12.06
N THR A 317 3.73 -11.10 -11.74
CA THR A 317 4.88 -10.48 -12.41
C THR A 317 6.10 -10.74 -11.53
N GLN A 318 7.24 -11.01 -12.15
CA GLN A 318 8.49 -11.35 -11.45
C GLN A 318 9.60 -10.37 -11.87
N PRO A 319 10.67 -10.28 -11.07
CA PRO A 319 11.85 -9.50 -11.44
C PRO A 319 12.37 -9.86 -12.83
N GLY A 320 12.75 -8.84 -13.61
CA GLY A 320 13.31 -9.04 -14.96
C GLY A 320 12.27 -9.35 -16.05
N GLY A 321 11.02 -8.92 -15.85
CA GLY A 321 10.02 -8.91 -16.92
C GLY A 321 9.24 -10.20 -17.11
N ARG A 322 9.43 -11.22 -16.29
CA ARG A 322 8.67 -12.47 -16.41
C ARG A 322 7.23 -12.31 -15.91
N VAL A 323 6.29 -12.82 -16.68
CA VAL A 323 4.86 -12.86 -16.36
C VAL A 323 4.40 -14.31 -16.33
N ASN A 324 3.79 -14.72 -15.23
CA ASN A 324 3.19 -16.03 -15.05
C ASN A 324 1.74 -15.86 -14.57
N ILE A 325 0.82 -16.14 -15.47
CA ILE A 325 -0.62 -16.11 -15.28
C ILE A 325 -1.10 -17.54 -15.39
N GLN A 326 -1.89 -18.01 -14.43
CA GLN A 326 -2.44 -19.35 -14.43
C GLN A 326 -3.90 -19.31 -14.00
N GLY A 327 -4.78 -19.98 -14.73
CA GLY A 327 -6.17 -20.15 -14.35
C GLY A 327 -6.95 -18.85 -14.27
N ILE A 328 -6.60 -17.83 -15.05
CA ILE A 328 -7.26 -16.51 -15.01
C ILE A 328 -8.36 -16.44 -16.07
N PRO A 329 -9.59 -16.01 -15.73
CA PRO A 329 -10.65 -15.81 -16.70
C PRO A 329 -10.30 -14.74 -17.74
N MET A 330 -10.70 -14.95 -19.00
CA MET A 330 -10.44 -13.99 -20.07
C MET A 330 -10.96 -12.58 -19.76
N ARG A 331 -12.11 -12.44 -19.11
CA ARG A 331 -12.65 -11.12 -18.73
C ARG A 331 -11.72 -10.35 -17.80
N PHE A 332 -11.03 -11.06 -16.91
CA PHE A 332 -10.05 -10.43 -16.03
C PHE A 332 -8.83 -9.94 -16.83
N LEU A 333 -8.37 -10.70 -17.82
CA LEU A 333 -7.28 -10.28 -18.71
C LEU A 333 -7.64 -9.03 -19.52
N ILE A 334 -8.86 -8.99 -20.07
CA ILE A 334 -9.37 -7.80 -20.77
C ILE A 334 -9.43 -6.60 -19.81
N GLY A 335 -9.92 -6.78 -18.59
CA GLY A 335 -9.93 -5.73 -17.57
C GLY A 335 -8.52 -5.20 -17.22
N ARG A 336 -7.49 -6.06 -17.27
CA ARG A 336 -6.09 -5.62 -17.11
C ARG A 336 -5.53 -4.93 -18.34
N ALA A 337 -5.94 -5.35 -19.54
CA ALA A 337 -5.55 -4.75 -20.80
C ALA A 337 -6.15 -3.34 -20.97
N PHE A 338 -7.35 -3.10 -20.42
CA PHE A 338 -8.05 -1.81 -20.43
C PHE A 338 -8.20 -1.25 -19.01
N SER A 339 -7.10 -1.18 -18.26
CA SER A 339 -7.10 -0.80 -16.83
C SER A 339 -7.66 0.57 -16.50
N ASP A 340 -7.80 1.46 -17.50
CA ASP A 340 -8.38 2.80 -17.35
C ASP A 340 -9.92 2.78 -17.33
N TYR A 341 -10.53 1.66 -17.73
CA TYR A 341 -11.97 1.46 -17.81
C TYR A 341 -12.45 0.52 -16.70
N GLY A 342 -13.59 0.84 -16.09
CA GLY A 342 -14.27 -0.08 -15.18
C GLY A 342 -14.77 -1.33 -15.93
N ASN A 343 -14.95 -2.44 -15.20
CA ASN A 343 -15.50 -3.68 -15.79
C ASN A 343 -16.89 -3.49 -16.43
N ASP A 344 -17.67 -2.52 -15.94
CA ASP A 344 -18.97 -2.11 -16.46
C ASP A 344 -18.88 -1.26 -17.73
N GLN A 345 -17.71 -0.68 -18.02
CA GLN A 345 -17.41 0.05 -19.25
C GLN A 345 -16.84 -0.86 -20.36
N LEU A 346 -16.69 -2.16 -20.09
CA LEU A 346 -16.28 -3.16 -21.09
C LEU A 346 -17.52 -3.84 -21.68
N ILE A 347 -17.91 -3.40 -22.87
CA ILE A 347 -19.11 -3.83 -23.57
C ILE A 347 -18.76 -4.85 -24.64
N GLY A 348 -19.68 -5.76 -24.97
CA GLY A 348 -19.48 -6.75 -26.04
C GLY A 348 -18.59 -7.95 -25.64
N VAL A 349 -18.04 -7.96 -24.42
CA VAL A 349 -17.25 -9.11 -23.92
C VAL A 349 -18.12 -10.37 -23.91
N PRO A 350 -17.72 -11.44 -24.63
CA PRO A 350 -18.50 -12.69 -24.70
C PRO A 350 -18.68 -13.35 -23.34
N LYS A 351 -19.84 -13.98 -23.09
CA LYS A 351 -20.14 -14.65 -21.80
C LYS A 351 -19.15 -15.77 -21.45
N TRP A 352 -18.56 -16.44 -22.44
CA TRP A 352 -17.56 -17.48 -22.18
C TRP A 352 -16.31 -16.90 -21.50
N ALA A 353 -16.03 -15.59 -21.65
CA ALA A 353 -14.86 -14.95 -21.06
C ALA A 353 -14.92 -14.90 -19.52
N ASP A 354 -16.11 -15.06 -18.94
CA ASP A 354 -16.31 -15.17 -17.49
C ASP A 354 -15.82 -16.52 -16.92
N THR A 355 -15.80 -17.57 -17.75
CA THR A 355 -15.57 -18.95 -17.31
C THR A 355 -14.33 -19.59 -17.92
N ALA A 356 -14.01 -19.30 -19.18
CA ALA A 356 -12.82 -19.81 -19.83
C ALA A 356 -11.57 -19.18 -19.23
N ARG A 357 -10.66 -20.04 -18.78
CA ARG A 357 -9.45 -19.67 -18.06
C ARG A 357 -8.23 -19.95 -18.93
N PHE A 358 -7.25 -19.07 -18.83
CA PHE A 358 -6.02 -19.14 -19.62
C PHE A 358 -4.80 -19.06 -18.71
N ASP A 359 -3.78 -19.80 -19.15
CA ASP A 359 -2.43 -19.74 -18.63
C ASP A 359 -1.58 -18.95 -19.63
N ILE A 360 -0.83 -17.96 -19.13
CA ILE A 360 0.08 -17.13 -19.94
C ILE A 360 1.44 -17.14 -19.27
N THR A 361 2.44 -17.62 -19.99
CA THR A 361 3.85 -17.45 -19.63
C THR A 361 4.48 -16.49 -20.62
N ALA A 362 4.93 -15.33 -20.15
CA ALA A 362 5.49 -14.32 -21.03
C ALA A 362 6.75 -13.66 -20.45
N LEU A 363 7.55 -13.08 -21.34
CA LEU A 363 8.72 -12.27 -21.01
C LEU A 363 8.53 -10.87 -21.62
N ALA A 364 8.52 -9.86 -20.77
CA ALA A 364 8.49 -8.47 -21.17
C ALA A 364 9.91 -7.98 -21.47
N PRO A 365 10.08 -7.08 -22.46
CA PRO A 365 11.39 -6.51 -22.77
C PRO A 365 11.93 -5.66 -21.61
N GLU A 366 13.25 -5.47 -21.58
CA GLU A 366 13.93 -4.74 -20.49
C GLU A 366 13.42 -3.30 -20.33
N GLY A 367 12.95 -2.66 -21.42
CA GLY A 367 12.35 -1.32 -21.41
C GLY A 367 10.97 -1.25 -20.73
N SER A 368 10.33 -2.39 -20.43
CA SER A 368 9.00 -2.45 -19.83
C SER A 368 8.97 -2.22 -18.32
N LEU A 369 10.13 -2.13 -17.66
CA LEU A 369 10.25 -2.27 -16.22
C LEU A 369 10.19 -0.93 -15.47
N SER A 370 9.49 -0.92 -14.34
CA SER A 370 9.53 0.09 -13.28
C SER A 370 10.20 -0.55 -12.05
N GLY A 371 11.51 -0.38 -11.93
CA GLY A 371 12.32 -1.07 -10.90
C GLY A 371 12.55 -2.56 -11.26
N PRO A 372 12.39 -3.52 -10.32
CA PRO A 372 12.49 -4.94 -10.67
C PRO A 372 11.30 -5.43 -11.49
N MET A 373 10.15 -4.78 -11.39
CA MET A 373 8.86 -5.29 -11.87
C MET A 373 8.44 -4.59 -13.15
N ILE A 374 7.51 -5.20 -13.89
CA ILE A 374 6.91 -4.60 -15.08
C ILE A 374 6.02 -3.42 -14.66
N ASP A 375 6.14 -2.31 -15.39
CA ASP A 375 5.22 -1.20 -15.24
C ASP A 375 3.80 -1.63 -15.64
N GLN A 376 2.79 -1.26 -14.84
CA GLN A 376 1.42 -1.72 -15.09
C GLN A 376 0.84 -1.18 -16.41
N GLU A 377 1.22 0.02 -16.84
CA GLU A 377 0.75 0.60 -18.10
C GLU A 377 1.39 -0.11 -19.30
N ASN A 378 2.68 -0.45 -19.18
CA ASN A 378 3.35 -1.31 -20.15
C ASN A 378 2.71 -2.70 -20.19
N LEU A 379 2.39 -3.29 -19.03
CA LEU A 379 1.71 -4.59 -18.96
C LEU A 379 0.32 -4.55 -19.61
N ALA A 380 -0.47 -3.50 -19.37
CA ALA A 380 -1.77 -3.32 -20.01
C ALA A 380 -1.63 -3.23 -21.53
N THR A 381 -0.59 -2.53 -22.02
CA THR A 381 -0.30 -2.41 -23.45
C THR A 381 0.12 -3.75 -24.06
N MET A 382 1.05 -4.47 -23.45
CA MET A 382 1.48 -5.81 -23.90
C MET A 382 0.34 -6.82 -23.88
N LEU A 383 -0.55 -6.76 -22.87
CA LEU A 383 -1.75 -7.60 -22.84
C LEU A 383 -2.74 -7.25 -23.95
N ARG A 384 -2.93 -5.96 -24.29
CA ARG A 384 -3.77 -5.56 -25.44
C ARG A 384 -3.24 -6.14 -26.75
N ALA A 385 -1.93 -6.04 -27.00
CA ALA A 385 -1.30 -6.62 -28.18
C ALA A 385 -1.43 -8.15 -28.19
N LEU A 386 -1.11 -8.81 -27.08
CA LEU A 386 -1.25 -10.26 -26.95
C LEU A 386 -2.67 -10.74 -27.25
N LEU A 387 -3.69 -10.07 -26.69
CA LEU A 387 -5.10 -10.43 -26.90
C LEU A 387 -5.54 -10.17 -28.34
N LYS A 388 -5.07 -9.07 -28.95
CA LYS A 388 -5.29 -8.79 -30.37
C LYS A 388 -4.71 -9.90 -31.24
N ASP A 389 -3.48 -10.29 -30.98
CA ASP A 389 -2.74 -11.19 -31.85
C ASP A 389 -3.18 -12.64 -31.66
N GLN A 390 -3.26 -13.11 -30.41
CA GLN A 390 -3.58 -14.51 -30.07
C GLN A 390 -5.06 -14.83 -30.16
N PHE A 391 -5.96 -13.88 -29.85
CA PHE A 391 -7.41 -14.14 -29.82
C PHE A 391 -8.19 -13.33 -30.87
N LYS A 392 -7.47 -12.73 -31.83
CA LYS A 392 -8.04 -11.86 -32.87
C LYS A 392 -8.94 -10.76 -32.31
N MET A 393 -8.62 -10.28 -31.10
CA MET A 393 -9.45 -9.31 -30.42
C MET A 393 -9.47 -7.98 -31.19
N THR A 394 -10.67 -7.47 -31.47
CA THR A 394 -10.85 -6.13 -32.04
C THR A 394 -11.79 -5.32 -31.16
N TRP A 395 -11.58 -4.01 -31.11
CA TRP A 395 -12.34 -3.11 -30.27
C TRP A 395 -12.36 -1.70 -30.86
N HIS A 396 -13.35 -0.93 -30.42
CA HIS A 396 -13.41 0.52 -30.60
C HIS A 396 -13.87 1.22 -29.32
N THR A 397 -13.67 2.52 -29.27
CA THR A 397 -14.24 3.38 -28.22
C THR A 397 -15.55 3.96 -28.71
N ASP A 398 -16.55 3.94 -27.83
CA ASP A 398 -17.89 4.47 -28.09
C ASP A 398 -18.32 5.32 -26.89
N GLU A 399 -19.24 6.25 -27.09
CA GLU A 399 -19.84 7.04 -26.02
C GLU A 399 -21.19 6.43 -25.65
N ARG A 400 -21.29 5.86 -24.45
CA ARG A 400 -22.53 5.20 -24.00
C ARG A 400 -23.01 5.74 -22.68
N THR A 401 -24.33 5.78 -22.55
CA THR A 401 -24.99 6.07 -21.30
C THR A 401 -24.90 4.86 -20.39
N VAL A 402 -24.03 4.94 -19.38
CA VAL A 402 -23.87 3.93 -18.34
C VAL A 402 -24.41 4.45 -17.01
N PRO A 403 -24.86 3.57 -16.11
CA PRO A 403 -25.22 4.01 -14.77
C PRO A 403 -23.97 4.38 -13.95
N ALA A 404 -23.83 5.64 -13.58
CA ALA A 404 -22.75 6.14 -12.73
C ALA A 404 -23.30 6.71 -11.41
N TYR A 405 -22.47 6.77 -10.37
CA TYR A 405 -22.89 7.36 -9.10
C TYR A 405 -22.52 8.83 -9.02
N THR A 406 -23.42 9.61 -8.43
CA THR A 406 -23.25 11.02 -8.09
C THR A 406 -23.40 11.15 -6.57
N LEU A 407 -22.41 11.76 -5.91
CA LEU A 407 -22.48 12.11 -4.50
C LEU A 407 -23.31 13.38 -4.35
N VAL A 408 -24.40 13.31 -3.60
CA VAL A 408 -25.30 14.45 -3.37
C VAL A 408 -25.53 14.67 -1.88
N ALA A 409 -25.81 15.92 -1.51
CA ALA A 409 -26.16 16.26 -0.14
C ALA A 409 -27.54 15.70 0.25
N ALA A 410 -27.67 15.20 1.48
CA ALA A 410 -28.95 14.85 2.07
C ALA A 410 -29.15 15.64 3.37
N LYS A 411 -28.51 15.21 4.47
CA LYS A 411 -28.44 15.94 5.74
C LYS A 411 -26.99 15.94 6.22
N PRO A 412 -26.10 16.70 5.57
CA PRO A 412 -24.65 16.59 5.78
C PRO A 412 -24.25 16.70 7.26
N LYS A 413 -23.40 15.77 7.71
CA LYS A 413 -22.93 15.64 9.10
C LYS A 413 -21.42 15.79 9.17
N PHE A 414 -20.90 16.82 8.51
CA PHE A 414 -19.46 17.09 8.46
C PHE A 414 -19.06 18.15 9.48
N LYS A 415 -17.86 18.02 10.03
CA LYS A 415 -17.21 19.09 10.78
C LYS A 415 -16.34 19.88 9.81
N LYS A 416 -16.47 21.21 9.79
CA LYS A 416 -15.62 22.06 8.95
C LYS A 416 -14.17 21.96 9.42
N ALA A 417 -13.26 21.69 8.49
CA ALA A 417 -11.85 21.55 8.80
C ALA A 417 -11.18 22.91 9.01
N ASP A 418 -10.03 22.90 9.69
CA ASP A 418 -9.11 24.03 9.70
C ASP A 418 -8.47 24.17 8.30
N PRO A 419 -8.61 25.30 7.58
CA PRO A 419 -8.02 25.50 6.27
C PRO A 419 -6.50 25.27 6.22
N GLU A 420 -5.80 25.51 7.33
CA GLU A 420 -4.36 25.34 7.46
C GLU A 420 -3.95 23.90 7.77
N SER A 421 -4.89 23.03 8.14
CA SER A 421 -4.59 21.63 8.41
C SER A 421 -4.26 20.86 7.13
N ARG A 422 -3.38 19.85 7.23
CA ARG A 422 -3.05 19.04 6.06
C ARG A 422 -4.22 18.11 5.73
N ILE A 423 -4.47 17.92 4.43
CA ILE A 423 -5.38 16.88 3.96
C ILE A 423 -4.77 15.53 4.32
N SER A 424 -5.53 14.72 5.03
CA SER A 424 -5.15 13.35 5.38
C SER A 424 -6.40 12.49 5.30
N CYS A 425 -6.27 11.27 4.78
CA CYS A 425 -7.33 10.31 4.96
C CYS A 425 -6.80 8.89 5.18
N LYS A 426 -6.95 8.41 6.42
CA LYS A 426 -6.35 7.17 6.91
C LYS A 426 -7.40 6.07 6.99
N THR A 427 -7.02 4.87 6.54
CA THR A 427 -7.84 3.67 6.68
C THR A 427 -7.29 2.82 7.82
N ALA A 428 -8.15 2.42 8.73
CA ALA A 428 -7.84 1.53 9.85
C ALA A 428 -8.92 0.46 9.98
N PHE A 429 -8.67 -0.56 10.80
CA PHE A 429 -9.74 -1.43 11.27
C PHE A 429 -10.78 -0.61 12.04
N GLY A 430 -12.02 -1.06 12.02
CA GLY A 430 -13.09 -0.46 12.81
C GLY A 430 -12.72 -0.41 14.31
N PRO A 431 -13.23 0.58 15.06
CA PRO A 431 -13.00 0.65 16.50
C PRO A 431 -13.54 -0.61 17.20
N PRO A 432 -13.09 -0.95 18.42
CA PRO A 432 -13.52 -2.16 19.13
C PRO A 432 -15.04 -2.33 19.30
N ALA A 433 -15.79 -1.21 19.30
CA ALA A 433 -17.24 -1.20 19.39
C ALA A 433 -17.95 -1.45 18.04
N ALA A 434 -17.23 -1.43 16.92
CA ALA A 434 -17.80 -1.68 15.60
C ALA A 434 -17.91 -3.19 15.32
N PRO A 435 -18.87 -3.63 14.49
CA PRO A 435 -18.97 -5.02 14.07
C PRO A 435 -17.66 -5.55 13.47
N GLN A 436 -17.39 -6.84 13.69
CA GLN A 436 -16.20 -7.49 13.15
C GLN A 436 -16.10 -7.36 11.63
N GLY A 437 -14.88 -7.16 11.11
CA GLY A 437 -14.66 -6.92 9.68
C GLY A 437 -15.05 -5.51 9.21
N SER A 438 -15.40 -4.60 10.13
CA SER A 438 -15.54 -3.19 9.79
C SER A 438 -14.18 -2.55 9.52
N ILE A 439 -14.17 -1.60 8.60
CA ILE A 439 -13.06 -0.67 8.41
C ILE A 439 -13.54 0.74 8.74
N SER A 440 -12.63 1.57 9.25
CA SER A 440 -12.86 3.00 9.47
C SER A 440 -11.96 3.81 8.55
N LEU A 441 -12.54 4.84 7.95
CA LEU A 441 -11.87 5.86 7.18
C LEU A 441 -11.96 7.17 7.96
N THR A 442 -10.85 7.71 8.42
CA THR A 442 -10.79 9.00 9.11
C THR A 442 -10.10 10.00 8.21
N CYS A 443 -10.85 11.01 7.75
CA CYS A 443 -10.36 12.05 6.88
C CYS A 443 -10.36 13.42 7.60
N GLU A 444 -9.33 14.22 7.33
CA GLU A 444 -9.12 15.59 7.79
C GLU A 444 -8.93 16.49 6.57
N ASN A 445 -9.46 17.71 6.64
CA ASN A 445 -9.41 18.72 5.57
C ASN A 445 -9.73 18.20 4.15
N THR A 446 -10.64 17.24 4.04
CA THR A 446 -10.94 16.56 2.78
C THR A 446 -12.16 17.18 2.10
N THR A 447 -12.04 17.54 0.83
CA THR A 447 -13.14 18.05 -0.02
C THR A 447 -14.07 16.94 -0.48
N MET A 448 -15.29 17.27 -0.90
CA MET A 448 -16.24 16.27 -1.42
C MET A 448 -15.78 15.62 -2.73
N ALA A 449 -15.08 16.36 -3.60
CA ALA A 449 -14.42 15.80 -4.77
C ALA A 449 -13.34 14.76 -4.41
N GLN A 450 -12.52 15.02 -3.37
CA GLN A 450 -11.53 14.06 -2.89
C GLN A 450 -12.16 12.85 -2.22
N LEU A 451 -13.25 13.03 -1.47
CA LEU A 451 -14.03 11.93 -0.93
C LEU A 451 -14.56 11.05 -2.09
N ALA A 452 -15.09 11.64 -3.15
CA ALA A 452 -15.60 10.91 -4.31
C ALA A 452 -14.51 10.04 -4.98
N GLU A 453 -13.31 10.59 -5.19
CA GLU A 453 -12.16 9.82 -5.68
C GLU A 453 -11.74 8.71 -4.69
N ARG A 454 -11.75 8.99 -3.39
CA ARG A 454 -11.41 7.98 -2.38
C ARG A 454 -12.42 6.84 -2.39
N LEU A 455 -13.72 7.15 -2.44
CA LEU A 455 -14.80 6.17 -2.49
C LEU A 455 -14.66 5.24 -3.70
N ARG A 456 -14.20 5.74 -4.86
CA ARG A 456 -13.96 4.92 -6.06
C ARG A 456 -13.01 3.74 -5.79
N SER A 457 -11.97 3.99 -4.99
CA SER A 457 -10.94 2.99 -4.62
C SER A 457 -11.35 2.05 -3.49
N LEU A 458 -12.41 2.36 -2.75
CA LEU A 458 -12.87 1.54 -1.65
C LEU A 458 -13.65 0.32 -2.15
N PRO A 459 -13.50 -0.86 -1.53
CA PRO A 459 -14.36 -2.02 -1.80
C PRO A 459 -15.86 -1.67 -1.70
N PRO A 460 -16.71 -2.14 -2.63
CA PRO A 460 -16.45 -3.14 -3.69
C PRO A 460 -15.74 -2.59 -4.94
N GLY A 461 -15.44 -1.29 -5.00
CA GLY A 461 -14.88 -0.59 -6.15
C GLY A 461 -15.98 -0.03 -7.05
N PHE A 462 -15.78 1.19 -7.54
CA PHE A 462 -16.67 1.82 -8.52
C PHE A 462 -15.94 1.97 -9.86
N GLY A 463 -16.52 1.43 -10.93
CA GLY A 463 -15.92 1.49 -12.27
C GLY A 463 -15.85 2.91 -12.80
N ALA A 464 -17.01 3.57 -12.87
CA ALA A 464 -17.14 4.97 -13.25
C ALA A 464 -16.70 5.95 -12.12
N PRO A 465 -16.12 7.11 -12.46
CA PRO A 465 -15.86 8.18 -11.50
C PRO A 465 -17.13 8.64 -10.78
N ILE A 466 -17.03 8.84 -9.48
CA ILE A 466 -18.10 9.41 -8.68
C ILE A 466 -18.06 10.93 -8.86
N LEU A 467 -19.16 11.53 -9.31
CA LEU A 467 -19.26 12.99 -9.44
C LEU A 467 -19.68 13.59 -8.11
N ASP A 468 -19.05 14.67 -7.70
CA ASP A 468 -19.51 15.50 -6.59
C ASP A 468 -20.54 16.53 -7.07
N SER A 469 -21.77 16.40 -6.58
CA SER A 469 -22.87 17.36 -6.73
C SER A 469 -23.47 17.72 -5.37
N THR A 470 -22.66 17.68 -4.32
CA THR A 470 -23.12 17.98 -2.95
C THR A 470 -23.33 19.48 -2.73
N GLY A 471 -22.61 20.34 -3.46
CA GLY A 471 -22.56 21.78 -3.21
C GLY A 471 -21.85 22.16 -1.91
N LEU A 472 -21.08 21.24 -1.32
CA LEU A 472 -20.34 21.47 -0.07
C LEU A 472 -18.92 21.94 -0.36
N ASP A 473 -18.71 23.26 -0.30
CA ASP A 473 -17.40 23.86 -0.52
C ASP A 473 -16.49 23.77 0.70
N GLY A 474 -15.18 23.66 0.46
CA GLY A 474 -14.14 23.61 1.49
C GLY A 474 -13.76 22.20 1.94
N GLY A 475 -12.85 22.12 2.91
CA GLY A 475 -12.40 20.87 3.50
C GLY A 475 -13.16 20.51 4.77
N TRP A 476 -13.33 19.20 4.99
CA TRP A 476 -14.16 18.65 6.05
C TRP A 476 -13.41 17.55 6.80
N ASP A 477 -13.62 17.52 8.12
CA ASP A 477 -13.18 16.45 9.01
C ASP A 477 -14.35 15.48 9.20
N PHE A 478 -14.11 14.19 8.98
CA PHE A 478 -15.11 13.16 9.19
C PHE A 478 -14.51 11.78 9.41
N SER A 479 -15.33 10.87 9.92
CA SER A 479 -15.02 9.45 9.97
C SER A 479 -16.18 8.64 9.42
N LEU A 480 -15.84 7.60 8.66
CA LEU A 480 -16.78 6.69 8.02
C LEU A 480 -16.38 5.26 8.40
N THR A 481 -17.22 4.58 9.19
CA THR A 481 -17.03 3.17 9.53
C THR A 481 -18.05 2.29 8.81
N TYR A 482 -17.60 1.29 8.08
CA TYR A 482 -18.50 0.38 7.35
C TYR A 482 -17.98 -1.05 7.32
N SER A 483 -18.90 -2.01 7.16
CA SER A 483 -18.57 -3.43 7.06
C SER A 483 -18.08 -3.76 5.66
N GLN A 484 -16.82 -4.23 5.54
CA GLN A 484 -16.35 -4.77 4.26
C GLN A 484 -17.04 -6.10 3.93
N LEU A 485 -17.42 -6.89 4.93
CA LEU A 485 -18.14 -8.15 4.72
C LEU A 485 -19.52 -7.91 4.08
N ALA A 486 -20.20 -6.82 4.44
CA ALA A 486 -21.47 -6.42 3.80
C ALA A 486 -21.28 -6.04 2.33
N SER A 487 -20.05 -5.67 1.95
CA SER A 487 -19.70 -5.26 0.58
C SER A 487 -19.35 -6.46 -0.33
N PHE A 488 -19.22 -7.68 0.23
CA PHE A 488 -18.88 -8.91 -0.50
C PHE A 488 -19.82 -10.09 -0.17
N PRO A 489 -21.10 -10.03 -0.54
CA PRO A 489 -22.10 -11.04 -0.15
C PRO A 489 -21.87 -12.44 -0.77
N ASN A 490 -21.05 -12.56 -1.82
CA ASN A 490 -20.88 -13.80 -2.61
C ASN A 490 -19.55 -14.54 -2.39
N LEU A 491 -18.78 -14.22 -1.33
CA LEU A 491 -17.62 -15.04 -0.99
C LEU A 491 -18.08 -16.47 -0.62
N PRO A 492 -17.51 -17.54 -1.21
CA PRO A 492 -17.90 -18.91 -0.87
C PRO A 492 -17.69 -19.15 0.62
N ARG A 493 -18.79 -19.40 1.36
CA ARG A 493 -18.71 -19.91 2.73
C ARG A 493 -18.42 -21.41 2.66
N PRO A 494 -17.45 -21.94 3.43
CA PRO A 494 -17.37 -23.37 3.65
C PRO A 494 -18.69 -23.84 4.26
N ALA A 495 -19.27 -24.91 3.71
CA ALA A 495 -20.41 -25.56 4.33
C ALA A 495 -20.06 -25.90 5.79
N ALA A 496 -20.83 -25.38 6.75
CA ALA A 496 -20.82 -25.92 8.10
C ALA A 496 -21.16 -27.42 8.00
N GLY A 497 -20.45 -28.22 8.78
CA GLY A 497 -20.45 -29.67 8.68
C GLY A 497 -21.82 -30.33 8.66
N ASP A 498 -21.84 -31.41 7.89
CA ASP A 498 -22.73 -32.58 7.88
C ASP A 498 -24.22 -32.38 7.61
N GLY A 499 -24.60 -32.64 6.35
CA GLY A 499 -25.93 -33.16 6.01
C GLY A 499 -26.65 -32.61 4.78
N ALA A 500 -26.09 -31.66 4.01
CA ALA A 500 -26.82 -31.05 2.89
C ALA A 500 -26.33 -31.55 1.51
N GLN A 501 -27.27 -32.08 0.72
CA GLN A 501 -27.05 -32.60 -0.64
C GLN A 501 -26.50 -31.53 -1.62
N PRO A 502 -25.67 -31.94 -2.60
CA PRO A 502 -25.18 -31.04 -3.64
C PRO A 502 -26.33 -30.64 -4.58
N GLY A 503 -26.74 -29.37 -4.54
CA GLY A 503 -27.75 -28.83 -5.46
C GLY A 503 -28.59 -27.65 -4.96
N ALA A 504 -28.50 -27.26 -3.69
CA ALA A 504 -29.23 -26.10 -3.18
C ALA A 504 -28.41 -24.81 -3.27
N LEU A 505 -28.92 -23.81 -4.00
CA LEU A 505 -28.45 -22.42 -3.90
C LEU A 505 -28.60 -21.95 -2.45
N PRO A 506 -27.60 -21.28 -1.84
CA PRO A 506 -27.74 -20.74 -0.49
C PRO A 506 -28.87 -19.70 -0.45
N GLN A 507 -29.85 -19.91 0.42
CA GLN A 507 -30.89 -18.91 0.70
C GLN A 507 -30.29 -17.71 1.45
N ALA A 508 -30.76 -16.52 1.06
CA ALA A 508 -30.38 -15.25 1.64
C ALA A 508 -31.10 -15.02 2.97
N SER A 509 -30.47 -15.35 4.10
CA SER A 509 -30.90 -14.83 5.41
C SER A 509 -29.87 -15.09 6.51
N ASP A 510 -28.77 -14.33 6.51
CA ASP A 510 -28.10 -13.95 7.75
C ASP A 510 -27.83 -12.44 7.66
N PRO A 511 -28.28 -11.61 8.62
CA PRO A 511 -28.05 -10.18 8.58
C PRO A 511 -26.55 -9.93 8.74
N VAL A 512 -25.92 -9.34 7.72
CA VAL A 512 -24.52 -8.90 7.87
C VAL A 512 -24.49 -7.82 8.95
N ALA A 513 -23.78 -8.08 10.04
CA ALA A 513 -23.62 -7.10 11.11
C ALA A 513 -22.81 -5.89 10.59
N GLY A 514 -23.40 -4.70 10.66
CA GLY A 514 -22.79 -3.43 10.28
C GLY A 514 -23.36 -2.79 9.01
N TYR A 515 -23.11 -1.49 8.85
CA TYR A 515 -23.58 -0.76 7.67
C TYR A 515 -22.82 -1.17 6.42
N SER A 516 -23.54 -1.34 5.30
CA SER A 516 -22.92 -1.30 3.97
C SER A 516 -22.27 0.06 3.71
N LEU A 517 -21.39 0.15 2.69
CA LEU A 517 -20.75 1.44 2.34
C LEU A 517 -21.80 2.53 2.05
N PHE A 518 -22.85 2.22 1.28
CA PHE A 518 -23.92 3.15 0.95
C PHE A 518 -24.67 3.66 2.20
N GLU A 519 -25.05 2.73 3.08
CA GLU A 519 -25.74 3.10 4.33
C GLU A 519 -24.85 3.88 5.27
N ALA A 520 -23.56 3.56 5.34
CA ALA A 520 -22.62 4.29 6.17
C ALA A 520 -22.45 5.73 5.68
N ILE A 521 -22.30 5.93 4.37
CA ILE A 521 -22.23 7.27 3.76
C ILE A 521 -23.49 8.08 4.08
N GLU A 522 -24.68 7.49 3.94
CA GLU A 522 -25.95 8.17 4.23
C GLU A 522 -26.16 8.44 5.72
N LYS A 523 -26.01 7.43 6.57
CA LYS A 523 -26.35 7.53 8.00
C LYS A 523 -25.30 8.31 8.80
N GLN A 524 -24.02 8.17 8.45
CA GLN A 524 -22.91 8.77 9.20
C GLN A 524 -22.48 10.12 8.64
N LEU A 525 -22.38 10.26 7.31
CA LEU A 525 -21.93 11.51 6.68
C LEU A 525 -23.09 12.38 6.21
N GLY A 526 -24.28 11.83 6.03
CA GLY A 526 -25.45 12.62 5.61
C GLY A 526 -25.39 13.08 4.15
N VAL A 527 -24.55 12.45 3.34
CA VAL A 527 -24.54 12.53 1.88
C VAL A 527 -24.97 11.18 1.32
N LYS A 528 -25.36 11.09 0.05
CA LYS A 528 -25.80 9.82 -0.55
C LYS A 528 -25.19 9.65 -1.93
N LEU A 529 -25.00 8.39 -2.33
CA LEU A 529 -24.62 8.03 -3.69
C LEU A 529 -25.90 7.74 -4.47
N GLU A 530 -26.23 8.62 -5.41
CA GLU A 530 -27.35 8.43 -6.33
C GLU A 530 -26.88 7.87 -7.66
N LYS A 531 -27.52 6.79 -8.10
CA LYS A 531 -27.25 6.20 -9.41
C LYS A 531 -27.98 7.02 -10.48
N GLN A 532 -27.22 7.58 -11.42
CA GLN A 532 -27.73 8.43 -12.49
C GLN A 532 -27.16 7.98 -13.84
N PRO A 533 -27.93 8.07 -14.94
CA PRO A 533 -27.41 7.81 -16.29
C PRO A 533 -26.36 8.87 -16.64
N ARG A 534 -25.17 8.44 -17.08
CA ARG A 534 -24.10 9.33 -17.51
C ARG A 534 -23.48 8.82 -18.81
N THR A 535 -23.36 9.72 -19.79
CA THR A 535 -22.64 9.45 -21.03
C THR A 535 -21.15 9.46 -20.74
N MET A 536 -20.47 8.37 -21.07
CA MET A 536 -19.05 8.19 -20.83
C MET A 536 -18.42 7.32 -21.93
N PRO A 537 -17.10 7.46 -22.16
CA PRO A 537 -16.39 6.57 -23.04
C PRO A 537 -16.41 5.14 -22.48
N VAL A 538 -16.74 4.20 -23.35
CA VAL A 538 -16.69 2.76 -23.09
C VAL A 538 -15.79 2.09 -24.13
N VAL A 539 -15.29 0.91 -23.80
CA VAL A 539 -14.60 0.04 -24.76
C VAL A 539 -15.59 -1.03 -25.21
N VAL A 540 -15.86 -1.08 -26.51
CA VAL A 540 -16.69 -2.11 -27.12
C VAL A 540 -15.75 -3.15 -27.72
N ILE A 541 -15.81 -4.38 -27.21
CA ILE A 541 -15.15 -5.53 -27.82
C ILE A 541 -16.02 -6.02 -28.97
N ASP A 542 -15.55 -5.79 -30.19
CA ASP A 542 -16.26 -6.12 -31.44
C ASP A 542 -16.13 -7.61 -31.77
N HIS A 543 -14.94 -8.16 -31.51
CA HIS A 543 -14.63 -9.56 -31.77
C HIS A 543 -13.62 -10.07 -30.75
N LEU A 544 -13.79 -11.34 -30.36
CA LEU A 544 -12.86 -12.07 -29.51
C LEU A 544 -13.07 -13.57 -29.71
N GLU A 545 -12.03 -14.27 -30.16
CA GLU A 545 -12.04 -15.72 -30.30
C GLU A 545 -11.81 -16.41 -28.95
N GLN A 546 -12.42 -17.58 -28.75
CA GLN A 546 -12.26 -18.34 -27.50
C GLN A 546 -10.94 -19.12 -27.47
N ARG A 547 -10.45 -19.57 -28.62
CA ARG A 547 -9.20 -20.32 -28.72
C ARG A 547 -8.09 -19.36 -29.14
N PRO A 548 -6.91 -19.43 -28.51
CA PRO A 548 -5.76 -18.75 -29.04
C PRO A 548 -5.37 -19.40 -30.38
N ILE A 549 -4.60 -18.68 -31.20
CA ILE A 549 -3.98 -19.24 -32.40
C ILE A 549 -3.04 -20.37 -32.00
N ASP A 550 -2.95 -21.41 -32.84
CA ASP A 550 -1.98 -22.48 -32.66
C ASP A 550 -0.55 -21.90 -32.74
N ASN A 551 0.20 -21.99 -31.65
CA ASN A 551 1.61 -21.55 -31.56
C ASN A 551 2.59 -22.57 -32.15
#